data_AF-A0A845L2H3-F1
#
_entry.id   AF-A0A845L2H3-F1
#
_cell.length_a   1.000
_cell.length_b   1.000
_cell.length_c   1.000
_cell.angle_alpha   90.00
_cell.angle_beta   90.00
_cell.angle_gamma   90.00
#
_symmetry.space_group_name_H-M   'P 1'
#
loop_
_entity.id
_entity.type
_entity.pdbx_description
1 polymer ?
#
loop_
_entity_poly.entity_id
_entity_poly.type
_entity_poly.pdbx_seq_one_letter_code
_entity_poly.pdbx_strand_id
1 'polypeptide(L)'
;MGGMYHLPLQMDGEDKVVGGMFSLRQLAYFLVGLCFGGGAGLTVFALSGIIPGLVAGVIPLGLGLYMAFWNMDAFGMTADQYWRNRLAYAFRPKAFPYIQDPAAMLPAQEKRRGLR
;
A
#
# COMPACT_ATOMS: atom_id res chain seq x y z
N MET A 1 -42.82 9.97 -12.27
CA MET A 1 -41.60 10.48 -11.61
C MET A 1 -40.99 9.34 -10.81
N GLY A 2 -40.13 8.54 -11.44
CA GLY A 2 -39.37 7.49 -10.76
C GLY A 2 -37.92 7.91 -10.78
N GLY A 3 -37.42 8.41 -9.64
CA GLY A 3 -36.02 8.76 -9.48
C GLY A 3 -35.18 7.51 -9.68
N MET A 4 -34.37 7.48 -10.73
CA MET A 4 -33.25 6.57 -10.79
C MET A 4 -32.29 7.01 -9.69
N TYR A 5 -32.28 6.28 -8.59
CA TYR A 5 -31.23 6.38 -7.60
C TYR A 5 -29.93 6.02 -8.32
N HIS A 6 -29.13 7.02 -8.67
CA HIS A 6 -27.75 6.80 -9.08
C HIS A 6 -27.08 6.08 -7.90
N LEU A 7 -26.80 4.78 -8.08
CA LEU A 7 -25.98 4.04 -7.12
C LEU A 7 -24.76 4.91 -6.80
N PRO A 8 -24.40 5.07 -5.51
CA PRO A 8 -23.19 5.80 -5.18
C PRO A 8 -22.05 5.16 -5.97
N LEU A 9 -21.34 5.96 -6.78
CA LEU A 9 -20.04 5.54 -7.29
C LEU A 9 -19.30 4.91 -6.11
N GLN A 10 -18.94 3.64 -6.24
CA GLN A 10 -18.15 2.93 -5.24
C GLN A 10 -16.80 3.65 -5.15
N MET A 11 -16.69 4.60 -4.23
CA MET A 11 -15.48 5.38 -3.94
C MET A 11 -14.35 4.51 -3.36
N ASP A 12 -14.64 3.25 -3.04
CA ASP A 12 -13.67 2.29 -2.50
C ASP A 12 -12.84 1.58 -3.60
N GLY A 13 -13.19 1.76 -4.88
CA GLY A 13 -12.47 1.18 -6.01
C GLY A 13 -11.49 2.17 -6.65
N GLU A 14 -10.33 1.70 -7.10
CA GLU A 14 -9.40 2.57 -7.83
C GLU A 14 -10.04 3.11 -9.11
N ASP A 15 -9.98 4.44 -9.29
CA ASP A 15 -10.41 5.08 -10.53
C ASP A 15 -9.55 4.62 -11.70
N LYS A 16 -10.22 4.02 -12.68
CA LYS A 16 -9.59 3.50 -13.91
C LYS A 16 -9.52 4.61 -14.95
N VAL A 17 -8.30 5.06 -15.23
CA VAL A 17 -8.04 6.26 -16.05
C VAL A 17 -7.84 5.89 -17.53
N VAL A 18 -7.22 4.76 -17.85
CA VAL A 18 -7.00 4.35 -19.25
C VAL A 18 -8.12 3.42 -19.68
N GLY A 19 -9.09 3.96 -20.41
CA GLY A 19 -10.18 3.21 -21.06
C GLY A 19 -11.04 2.35 -20.12
N GLY A 20 -11.04 2.64 -18.81
CA GLY A 20 -11.73 1.81 -17.82
C GLY A 20 -11.03 0.46 -17.52
N MET A 21 -9.79 0.26 -17.97
CA MET A 21 -9.04 -0.98 -17.77
C MET A 21 -7.91 -0.84 -16.73
N PHE A 22 -7.18 0.27 -16.73
CA PHE A 22 -6.04 0.50 -15.85
C PHE A 22 -6.28 1.65 -14.87
N SER A 23 -5.94 1.44 -13.59
CA SER A 23 -5.89 2.53 -12.61
C SER A 23 -4.67 3.44 -12.82
N LEU A 24 -4.78 4.69 -12.38
CA LEU A 24 -3.64 5.63 -12.41
C LEU A 24 -2.45 5.06 -11.61
N ARG A 25 -2.73 4.34 -10.52
CA ARG A 25 -1.74 3.65 -9.69
C ARG A 25 -1.02 2.56 -10.47
N GLN A 26 -1.77 1.67 -11.14
CA GLN A 26 -1.19 0.61 -11.98
C GLN A 26 -0.31 1.19 -13.08
N LEU A 27 -0.74 2.28 -13.72
CA LEU A 27 0.04 2.98 -14.73
C LEU A 27 1.35 3.53 -14.14
N ALA A 28 1.29 4.19 -12.98
CA ALA A 28 2.47 4.75 -12.33
C ALA A 28 3.50 3.65 -11.99
N TYR A 29 3.07 2.55 -11.38
CA TYR A 29 3.98 1.44 -11.05
C TYR A 29 4.52 0.72 -12.29
N PHE A 30 3.72 0.59 -13.34
CA PHE A 30 4.17 0.04 -14.61
C PHE A 30 5.25 0.92 -15.25
N LEU A 31 5.04 2.24 -15.31
CA LEU A 31 6.01 3.19 -15.86
C LEU A 31 7.29 3.22 -15.03
N VAL A 32 7.19 3.23 -13.69
CA VAL A 32 8.37 3.18 -12.81
C VAL A 32 9.14 1.88 -13.04
N GLY A 33 8.45 0.73 -13.05
CA GLY A 33 9.07 -0.57 -13.30
C GLY A 33 9.74 -0.66 -14.68
N LEU A 34 9.13 -0.08 -15.71
CA LEU A 34 9.66 -0.06 -17.07
C LEU A 34 10.88 0.88 -17.19
N CYS A 35 10.81 2.08 -16.62
CA CYS A 35 11.92 3.02 -16.63
C CYS A 35 13.12 2.50 -15.81
N PHE A 36 12.88 2.01 -14.59
CA PHE A 36 13.95 1.45 -13.77
C PHE A 36 14.48 0.14 -14.32
N GLY A 37 13.61 -0.77 -14.80
CA GLY A 37 14.06 -2.05 -15.36
C GLY A 37 14.74 -1.92 -16.71
N GLY A 38 14.22 -1.10 -17.61
CA GLY A 38 14.89 -0.80 -18.86
C GLY A 38 16.23 -0.10 -18.65
N GLY A 39 16.26 0.92 -17.79
CA GLY A 39 17.49 1.68 -17.49
C GLY A 39 18.55 0.84 -16.76
N ALA A 40 18.17 0.14 -15.68
CA ALA A 40 19.09 -0.72 -14.94
C ALA A 40 19.54 -1.93 -15.79
N GLY A 41 18.62 -2.52 -16.55
CA GLY A 41 18.94 -3.65 -17.42
C GLY A 41 19.94 -3.29 -18.51
N LEU A 42 19.74 -2.16 -19.21
CA LEU A 42 20.67 -1.69 -20.25
C LEU A 42 22.04 -1.29 -19.70
N THR A 43 22.08 -0.61 -18.56
CA THR A 43 23.36 -0.19 -17.95
C THR A 43 24.16 -1.41 -17.48
N VAL A 44 23.52 -2.38 -16.83
CA VAL A 44 24.19 -3.60 -16.35
C VAL A 44 24.57 -4.52 -17.52
N PHE A 45 23.73 -4.59 -18.56
CA PHE A 45 24.04 -5.30 -19.81
C PHE A 45 25.34 -4.79 -20.44
N ALA A 46 25.50 -3.47 -20.53
CA ALA A 46 26.68 -2.83 -21.10
C ALA A 46 27.96 -3.09 -20.27
N LEU A 47 27.84 -3.24 -18.94
CA LEU A 47 28.97 -3.39 -18.04
C LEU A 47 29.42 -4.84 -17.81
N SER A 48 28.46 -5.77 -17.77
CA SER A 48 28.70 -7.13 -17.23
C SER A 48 28.16 -8.25 -18.13
N GLY A 49 27.55 -7.89 -19.26
CA GLY A 49 27.05 -8.83 -20.25
C GLY A 49 25.58 -9.21 -20.08
N ILE A 50 25.14 -10.15 -20.92
CA ILE A 50 23.72 -10.42 -21.17
C ILE A 50 22.98 -10.88 -19.92
N ILE A 51 23.50 -11.90 -19.24
CA ILE A 51 22.84 -12.55 -18.09
C ILE A 51 22.62 -11.56 -16.94
N PRO A 52 23.65 -10.87 -16.42
CA PRO A 52 23.44 -9.90 -15.33
C PRO A 52 22.59 -8.71 -15.75
N GLY A 53 22.67 -8.24 -17.00
CA GLY A 53 21.78 -7.19 -17.52
C GLY A 53 20.32 -7.60 -17.53
N LEU A 54 20.03 -8.85 -17.93
CA LEU A 54 18.68 -9.39 -17.95
C LEU A 54 18.11 -9.51 -16.53
N VAL A 55 18.91 -10.01 -15.58
CA VAL A 55 18.52 -10.08 -14.16
C VAL A 55 18.25 -8.69 -13.59
N ALA A 56 19.15 -7.73 -13.84
CA ALA A 56 19.00 -6.36 -13.36
C ALA A 56 17.80 -5.64 -13.96
N GLY A 57 17.36 -6.00 -15.17
CA GLY A 57 16.15 -5.44 -15.78
C GLY A 57 14.87 -6.12 -15.32
N VAL A 58 14.86 -7.45 -15.22
CA VAL A 58 13.65 -8.23 -14.88
C VAL A 58 13.22 -8.02 -13.43
N ILE A 59 14.16 -7.91 -12.49
CA ILE A 59 13.84 -7.72 -11.06
C ILE A 59 12.98 -6.46 -10.82
N PRO A 60 13.42 -5.24 -11.17
CA PRO A 60 12.62 -4.03 -10.94
C PRO A 60 11.33 -3.98 -11.76
N LEU A 61 11.33 -4.55 -12.98
CA LEU A 61 10.13 -4.63 -13.81
C LEU A 61 9.09 -5.56 -13.16
N GLY A 62 9.52 -6.73 -12.69
CA GLY A 62 8.70 -7.66 -11.92
C GLY A 62 8.19 -7.06 -10.62
N LEU A 63 9.01 -6.28 -9.92
CA LEU A 63 8.59 -5.58 -8.70
C LEU A 63 7.53 -4.50 -8.99
N GLY A 64 7.68 -3.76 -10.09
CA GLY A 64 6.68 -2.78 -10.54
C GLY A 64 5.34 -3.44 -10.90
N LEU A 65 5.38 -4.55 -11.63
CA LEU A 65 4.18 -5.35 -11.95
C LEU A 65 3.52 -5.92 -10.69
N TYR A 66 4.32 -6.44 -9.76
CA TYR A 66 3.84 -6.93 -8.48
C TYR A 66 3.13 -5.83 -7.68
N MET A 67 3.73 -4.65 -7.55
CA MET A 67 3.08 -3.52 -6.86
C MET A 67 1.83 -3.03 -7.59
N ALA A 68 1.80 -3.05 -8.92
CA ALA A 68 0.66 -2.61 -9.71
C ALA A 68 -0.56 -3.54 -9.54
N PHE A 69 -0.38 -4.84 -9.68
CA PHE A 69 -1.49 -5.78 -9.87
C PHE A 69 -1.78 -6.69 -8.68
N TRP A 70 -0.82 -6.87 -7.76
CA TRP A 70 -1.00 -7.83 -6.68
C TRP A 70 -1.81 -7.24 -5.53
N ASN A 71 -2.85 -7.96 -5.13
CA ASN A 71 -3.62 -7.71 -3.91
C ASN A 71 -3.29 -8.78 -2.86
N MET A 72 -3.15 -8.35 -1.62
CA MET A 72 -2.96 -9.25 -0.49
C MET A 72 -4.34 -9.67 0.02
N ASP A 73 -4.87 -10.77 -0.51
CA ASP A 73 -6.21 -11.27 -0.18
C ASP A 73 -6.44 -11.48 1.32
N ALA A 74 -5.39 -11.85 2.05
CA ALA A 74 -5.43 -12.03 3.51
C ALA A 74 -5.71 -10.72 4.29
N PHE A 75 -5.44 -9.55 3.69
CA PHE A 75 -5.57 -8.24 4.34
C PHE A 75 -6.52 -7.30 3.60
N GLY A 76 -7.06 -7.69 2.45
CA GLY A 76 -7.93 -6.84 1.63
C GLY A 76 -7.25 -5.55 1.16
N MET A 77 -5.92 -5.55 1.03
CA MET A 77 -5.12 -4.37 0.68
C MET A 77 -4.29 -4.61 -0.58
N THR A 78 -4.01 -3.55 -1.33
CA THR A 78 -3.05 -3.59 -2.44
C THR A 78 -1.62 -3.79 -1.91
N ALA A 79 -0.75 -4.41 -2.72
CA ALA A 79 0.63 -4.68 -2.31
C ALA A 79 1.40 -3.40 -1.90
N ASP A 80 1.16 -2.26 -2.56
CA ASP A 80 1.79 -1.00 -2.19
C ASP A 80 1.35 -0.51 -0.81
N GLN A 81 0.05 -0.60 -0.49
CA GLN A 81 -0.47 -0.18 0.82
C GLN A 81 0.07 -1.08 1.92
N TYR A 82 0.13 -2.39 1.67
CA TYR A 82 0.73 -3.34 2.59
C TYR A 82 2.18 -2.96 2.92
N TRP A 83 3.01 -2.77 1.90
CA TRP A 83 4.42 -2.43 2.10
C TRP A 83 4.61 -1.05 2.73
N ARG A 84 3.80 -0.06 2.35
CA ARG A 84 3.83 1.28 2.96
C ARG A 84 3.50 1.21 4.45
N ASN A 85 2.46 0.48 4.83
CA ASN A 85 2.08 0.32 6.23
C ASN A 85 3.12 -0.49 7.03
N ARG A 86 3.68 -1.54 6.42
CA ARG A 86 4.74 -2.37 7.01
C ARG A 86 6.00 -1.54 7.29
N LEU A 87 6.44 -0.76 6.31
CA LEU A 87 7.61 0.13 6.42
C LEU A 87 7.34 1.25 7.43
N ALA A 88 6.17 1.90 7.35
CA ALA A 88 5.78 2.93 8.31
C ALA A 88 5.75 2.40 9.74
N TYR A 89 5.30 1.17 9.96
CA TYR A 89 5.34 0.52 11.27
C TYR A 89 6.78 0.22 11.73
N ALA A 90 7.65 -0.22 10.82
CA ALA A 90 9.05 -0.53 11.14
C ALA A 90 9.86 0.72 11.53
N PHE A 91 9.61 1.86 10.87
CA PHE A 91 10.37 3.10 11.05
C PHE A 91 9.69 4.14 11.94
N ARG A 92 8.41 3.99 12.29
CA ARG A 92 7.78 4.87 13.27
C ARG A 92 8.44 4.67 14.63
N PRO A 93 8.93 5.73 15.29
CA PRO A 93 9.30 5.64 16.69
C PRO A 93 8.06 5.17 17.45
N LYS A 94 8.20 4.04 18.15
CA LYS A 94 7.16 3.49 19.03
C LYS A 94 7.07 4.36 20.28
N ALA A 95 6.69 5.62 20.11
CA ALA A 95 6.29 6.48 21.21
C ALA A 95 4.95 5.94 21.67
N PHE A 96 4.98 5.08 22.68
CA PHE A 96 3.80 4.58 23.36
C PHE A 96 3.07 5.76 24.01
N PRO A 97 1.83 6.11 23.62
CA PRO A 97 0.95 6.88 24.49
C PRO A 97 0.14 5.89 25.34
N TYR A 98 0.80 4.93 25.97
CA TYR A 98 0.22 4.20 27.08
C TYR A 98 1.10 4.45 28.30
N ILE A 99 0.99 5.66 28.85
CA ILE A 99 0.83 5.67 30.29
C ILE A 99 -0.56 5.07 30.47
N GLN A 100 -0.61 3.76 30.66
CA GLN A 100 -1.73 3.12 31.32
C GLN A 100 -1.73 3.74 32.72
N ASP A 101 -2.37 4.89 32.86
CA ASP A 101 -2.61 5.44 34.18
C ASP A 101 -3.51 4.41 34.88
N PRO A 102 -3.01 3.64 35.87
CA PRO A 102 -3.83 2.64 36.52
C PRO A 102 -5.06 3.27 37.20
N ALA A 103 -5.03 4.59 37.44
CA ALA A 103 -6.19 5.36 37.90
C ALA A 103 -7.31 5.48 36.84
N ALA A 104 -6.99 5.42 35.55
CA ALA A 104 -7.97 5.50 34.45
C ALA A 104 -8.63 4.14 34.12
N MET A 105 -8.06 3.03 34.61
CA MET A 105 -8.61 1.68 34.44
C MET A 105 -9.53 1.24 35.59
N LEU A 106 -9.65 2.04 36.65
CA LEU A 106 -10.61 1.74 37.70
C LEU A 106 -12.04 1.85 37.14
N PRO A 107 -12.86 0.79 37.22
CA PRO A 107 -14.24 0.86 36.80
C PRO A 107 -14.92 1.99 37.55
N ALA A 108 -15.73 2.79 36.85
CA ALA A 108 -16.53 3.91 37.37
C ALA A 108 -17.52 3.54 38.51
N GLN A 109 -17.38 2.36 39.10
CA GLN A 109 -18.17 1.79 40.17
C GLN A 109 -17.70 2.25 41.57
N GLU A 110 -16.45 2.68 41.74
CA GLU A 110 -15.95 3.05 43.08
C GLU A 110 -16.21 4.53 43.44
N LYS A 111 -16.26 5.43 42.44
CA LYS A 111 -16.57 6.86 42.67
C LYS A 111 -18.01 7.11 43.12
N ARG A 112 -18.92 6.13 43.01
CA ARG A 112 -20.30 6.22 43.51
C ARG A 112 -20.51 5.69 44.93
N ARG A 113 -19.52 5.03 45.53
CA ARG A 113 -19.64 4.49 46.91
C ARG A 113 -19.20 5.46 48.02
N GLY A 114 -18.53 6.57 47.67
CA GLY A 114 -18.09 7.59 48.62
C GLY A 114 -19.03 8.79 48.80
N LEU A 115 -20.26 8.75 48.26
CA LEU A 115 -21.27 9.81 48.42
C LEU A 115 -22.51 9.28 49.15
N ARG A 116 -22.29 8.61 50.29
CA ARG A 116 -23.33 8.37 51.30
C ARG A 116 -22.86 8.88 52.64
#